data_AF-A0A484I6D9-F1
#
_entry.id   AF-A0A484I6D9-F1
#
_cell.length_a   1.000
_cell.length_b   1.000
_cell.length_c   1.000
_cell.angle_alpha   90.00
_cell.angle_beta   90.00
_cell.angle_gamma   90.00
#
_symmetry.space_group_name_H-M   'P 1'
#
loop_
_entity.id
_entity.type
_entity.pdbx_description
1 polymer ?
#
loop_
_entity_poly.entity_id
_entity_poly.type
_entity_poly.pdbx_seq_one_letter_code
_entity_poly.pdbx_strand_id
1 'polypeptide(L)' 'MTINRGDKLIWVNKDFGIHTVTENQGLFGSKALRPDQTFEFTFENAGTYDYHCKLHPEMVGKIIVN' A
#
# COMPACT_ATOMS: atom_id res chain seq x y z
N MET A 1 -6.38 8.06 -1.15
CA MET A 1 -5.85 8.44 -2.49
C MET A 1 -6.80 7.92 -3.55
N THR A 2 -6.99 8.65 -4.65
CA THR A 2 -7.85 8.20 -5.77
C THR A 2 -7.02 8.11 -7.04
N ILE A 3 -7.16 7.00 -7.79
CA ILE A 3 -6.43 6.69 -9.02
C ILE A 3 -7.39 6.06 -10.05
N ASN A 4 -6.92 5.79 -11.27
CA ASN A 4 -7.69 5.09 -12.29
C ASN A 4 -7.24 3.63 -12.42
N ARG A 5 -8.11 2.80 -12.98
CA ARG A 5 -7.71 1.45 -13.43
C ARG A 5 -6.48 1.49 -14.34
N GLY A 6 -5.55 0.57 -14.10
CA GLY A 6 -4.27 0.47 -14.79
C GLY A 6 -3.16 1.32 -14.18
N ASP A 7 -3.46 2.21 -13.22
CA ASP A 7 -2.43 2.99 -12.54
C ASP A 7 -1.57 2.09 -11.64
N LYS A 8 -0.25 2.35 -11.67
CA LYS A 8 0.71 1.75 -10.75
C LYS A 8 1.01 2.69 -9.60
N LEU A 9 0.76 2.24 -8.37
CA LEU A 9 1.14 2.97 -7.18
C LEU A 9 2.48 2.45 -6.65
N ILE A 10 3.36 3.38 -6.25
CA ILE A 10 4.64 3.09 -5.61
C ILE A 10 4.63 3.71 -4.21
N TRP A 11 4.77 2.87 -3.20
CA TRP A 11 5.05 3.29 -1.83
C TRP A 11 6.57 3.32 -1.63
N VAL A 12 7.03 4.36 -0.93
CA VAL A 12 8.44 4.50 -0.54
C VAL A 12 8.48 4.69 0.96
N ASN A 13 9.23 3.86 1.68
CA ASN A 13 9.46 4.09 3.09
C ASN A 13 10.49 5.22 3.28
N LYS A 14 10.01 6.41 3.66
CA LYS A 14 10.87 7.57 3.98
C LYS A 14 11.05 7.80 5.48
N ASP A 15 10.54 6.87 6.29
CA ASP A 15 10.75 6.87 7.73
C ASP A 15 12.02 6.06 8.09
N PHE A 16 12.50 6.21 9.31
CA PHE A 16 13.62 5.44 9.87
C PHE A 16 13.20 4.04 10.31
N GLY A 17 11.91 3.85 10.64
CA GLY A 17 11.34 2.57 11.02
C GLY A 17 11.17 1.60 9.86
N ILE A 18 10.94 0.32 10.17
CA ILE A 18 10.53 -0.69 9.19
C ILE A 18 9.01 -0.63 9.05
N HIS A 19 8.50 -0.66 7.82
CA HIS A 19 7.06 -0.61 7.55
C HIS A 19 6.63 -1.71 6.57
N THR A 20 5.32 -1.94 6.49
CA THR A 20 4.71 -2.77 5.45
C THR A 20 3.52 -2.06 4.84
N VAL A 21 3.17 -2.46 3.63
CA VAL A 21 1.88 -2.16 3.01
C VAL A 21 1.11 -3.48 2.97
N THR A 22 -0.06 -3.57 3.61
CA THR A 22 -0.85 -4.81 3.62
C THR A 22 -2.32 -4.47 3.40
N GLU A 23 -2.87 -4.89 2.28
CA GLU A 23 -4.30 -4.74 2.00
C GLU A 23 -5.12 -5.68 2.89
N ASN A 24 -6.26 -5.21 3.38
CA ASN A 24 -7.04 -5.86 4.42
C ASN A 24 -7.69 -7.17 3.98
N GLN A 25 -8.02 -7.32 2.70
CA GLN A 25 -8.58 -8.53 2.10
C GLN A 25 -7.51 -9.47 1.51
N GLY A 26 -6.23 -9.10 1.61
CA GLY A 26 -5.10 -9.91 1.16
C GLY A 26 -4.81 -9.84 -0.34
N LEU A 27 -5.35 -8.85 -1.07
CA LEU A 27 -5.09 -8.71 -2.50
C LEU A 27 -3.62 -8.38 -2.79
N PHE A 28 -3.02 -7.52 -1.97
CA PHE A 28 -1.60 -7.17 -2.08
C PHE A 28 -0.95 -6.99 -0.72
N GLY A 29 0.35 -7.22 -0.68
CA GLY A 29 1.15 -6.99 0.52
C GLY A 29 2.64 -6.94 0.21
N SER A 30 3.32 -5.96 0.79
CA SER A 30 4.77 -5.85 0.73
C SER A 30 5.44 -6.82 1.70
N LYS A 31 6.72 -7.11 1.46
CA LYS A 31 7.63 -7.54 2.53
C LYS A 31 7.92 -6.36 3.48
N ALA A 32 8.71 -6.61 4.52
CA ALA A 32 9.25 -5.55 5.37
C ALA A 32 10.07 -4.56 4.52
N LEU A 33 9.67 -3.30 4.54
CA LEU A 33 10.33 -2.20 3.86
C LEU A 33 11.22 -1.46 4.86
N ARG A 34 12.54 -1.58 4.71
CA ARG A 34 13.52 -0.73 5.39
C ARG A 34 13.50 0.70 4.82
N PRO A 35 14.17 1.68 5.46
CA PRO A 35 14.30 3.02 4.91
C PRO A 35 14.76 3.00 3.44
N ASP A 36 14.15 3.88 2.65
CA ASP A 36 14.30 4.04 1.20
C ASP A 36 13.88 2.86 0.31
N GLN A 37 13.39 1.76 0.89
CA GLN A 37 12.83 0.66 0.10
C GLN A 37 11.43 0.97 -0.41
N THR A 38 11.09 0.34 -1.53
CA THR A 38 9.83 0.56 -2.23
C THR A 38 9.00 -0.71 -2.36
N PHE A 39 7.69 -0.51 -2.47
CA PHE A 39 6.73 -1.52 -2.90
C PHE A 39 5.85 -0.93 -3.98
N GLU A 40 5.50 -1.70 -5.00
CA GLU A 40 4.62 -1.25 -6.06
C GLU A 40 3.51 -2.25 -6.36
N PHE A 41 2.35 -1.74 -6.77
CA PHE A 41 1.20 -2.54 -7.18
C PHE A 41 0.39 -1.82 -8.25
N THR A 42 -0.03 -2.54 -9.29
CA THR A 42 -0.90 -2.03 -10.36
C THR A 42 -2.34 -2.40 -10.07
N PHE A 43 -3.24 -1.41 -10.14
CA PHE A 43 -4.66 -1.58 -9.81
C PHE A 43 -5.50 -1.77 -11.06
N GLU A 44 -5.81 -3.02 -11.40
CA GLU A 44 -6.57 -3.34 -12.63
C GLU A 44 -8.09 -3.17 -12.48
N ASN A 45 -8.60 -3.28 -11.26
CA ASN A 45 -10.04 -3.28 -10.97
C ASN A 45 -10.45 -2.03 -10.20
N ALA A 46 -11.62 -1.48 -10.55
CA ALA A 46 -12.22 -0.40 -9.79
C ALA A 46 -12.67 -0.91 -8.41
N GLY A 47 -12.61 -0.05 -7.40
CA GLY A 47 -12.95 -0.45 -6.04
C GLY A 47 -12.31 0.42 -4.96
N THR A 48 -12.57 0.06 -3.71
CA THR A 48 -11.91 0.65 -2.54
C THR A 48 -11.04 -0.41 -1.88
N TYR A 49 -9.78 -0.06 -1.65
CA TYR A 49 -8.75 -0.90 -1.06
C TYR A 49 -8.23 -0.24 0.21
N ASP A 50 -8.63 -0.79 1.34
CA ASP A 50 -8.11 -0.38 2.65
C ASP A 50 -6.87 -1.21 2.98
N TYR A 51 -5.82 -0.56 3.48
CA TYR A 51 -4.57 -1.20 3.81
C TYR A 51 -4.00 -0.66 5.13
N HIS A 52 -3.10 -1.43 5.73
CA HIS A 52 -2.45 -1.09 6.99
C HIS A 52 -0.98 -1.52 7.00
N CYS A 53 -0.23 -1.02 8.00
CA CYS A 53 1.06 -1.55 8.37
C CYS A 53 0.89 -2.67 9.41
N LYS A 54 1.45 -3.86 9.18
CA LYS A 54 1.37 -5.00 10.12
C LYS A 54 2.11 -4.75 11.44
N LEU A 55 3.13 -3.90 11.41
CA LEU A 55 3.95 -3.58 12.57
C LEU A 55 3.35 -2.45 13.42
N HIS A 56 2.53 -1.60 12.80
CA HIS A 56 1.92 -0.43 13.40
C HIS A 56 0.45 -0.38 12.95
N PRO A 57 -0.46 -1.16 13.56
CA PRO A 57 -1.83 -1.34 13.07
C PRO A 57 -2.67 -0.05 12.99
N GLU A 58 -2.27 0.98 13.72
CA GLU A 58 -2.85 2.33 13.66
C GLU A 58 -2.52 3.08 12.35
N MET A 59 -1.49 2.66 11.62
CA MET A 59 -1.14 3.23 10.32
C MET A 59 -2.03 2.63 9.23
N VAL A 60 -3.13 3.31 8.95
CA VAL A 60 -4.12 2.91 7.94
C VAL A 60 -4.09 3.82 6.72
N GLY A 61 -4.44 3.27 5.56
CA GLY A 61 -4.61 4.02 4.33
C GLY A 61 -5.75 3.46 3.48
N LYS A 62 -6.26 4.29 2.57
CA LYS A 62 -7.35 3.97 1.65
C LYS A 62 -7.02 4.39 0.24
N ILE A 63 -7.21 3.48 -0.71
CA ILE A 63 -7.09 3.74 -2.14
C ILE A 63 -8.45 3.53 -2.79
N ILE A 64 -8.89 4.49 -3.58
CA ILE A 64 -10.11 4.41 -4.40
C ILE A 64 -9.66 4.35 -5.86
N VAL A 65 -10.13 3.36 -6.60
CA VAL A 65 -9.81 3.16 -8.02
C VAL A 65 -11.09 3.34 -8.83
N ASN A 66 -11.05 4.26 -9.79
CA ASN A 66 -12.14 4.53 -10.74
C ASN A 66 -12.05 3.68 -12.02
#